data_AF-A0A0C2MTG6-F1
#
_entry.id   AF-A0A0C2MTG6-F1
#
_cell.length_a   1.000
_cell.length_b   1.000
_cell.length_c   1.000
_cell.angle_alpha   90.00
_cell.angle_beta   90.00
_cell.angle_gamma   90.00
#
_symmetry.space_group_name_H-M   'P 1'
#
loop_
_entity.id
_entity.type
_entity.pdbx_description
1 polymer ?
#
loop_
_entity_poly.entity_id
_entity_poly.type
_entity_poly.pdbx_seq_one_letter_code
_entity_poly.pdbx_strand_id
1 'polypeptide(L)'
;MSQHLHICPILIHPKLPGVIFANFKPALNQFATYFSRNNGKTFEKMKYDSNNDGCVDNLCDAKLHLPCYIKPNVFCTKEWIITMAGENKNSELDRTQYFVTFNAGSIWKKVPFSKFAVKTMNGGGIIVGLNLHTNKVVYSFDEGKTYSRLSIYDDDEIIIEAAKIGIAENERLVIYGRDSNRSTLIITHYVLKYTDRTCVSTDYSPWSLVRSKGNCYQGKSIVYMKKNIDSMCMDNQTNTIKISTPCLCNLNDFHW
;
A
#
# COMPACT_ATOMS: atom_id res chain seq x y z
N MET A 1 -20.83 -8.10 -7.51
CA MET A 1 -20.63 -9.22 -6.56
C MET A 1 -19.86 -8.70 -5.37
N SER A 2 -20.49 -8.64 -4.19
CA SER A 2 -19.81 -8.34 -2.93
C SER A 2 -18.95 -9.55 -2.59
N GLN A 3 -17.66 -9.54 -2.94
CA GLN A 3 -16.72 -10.49 -2.37
C GLN A 3 -16.64 -10.15 -0.88
N HIS A 4 -17.25 -10.98 -0.03
CA HIS A 4 -16.95 -10.94 1.40
C HIS A 4 -15.44 -11.13 1.53
N LEU A 5 -14.72 -10.06 1.88
CA LEU A 5 -13.31 -10.16 2.22
C LEU A 5 -13.24 -11.13 3.40
N HIS A 6 -12.61 -12.29 3.22
CA HIS A 6 -12.29 -13.17 4.34
C HIS A 6 -11.23 -12.48 5.20
N ILE A 7 -11.70 -11.89 6.30
CA ILE A 7 -10.86 -11.18 7.27
C ILE A 7 -10.27 -12.22 8.22
N CYS A 8 -8.95 -12.24 8.30
CA CYS A 8 -8.20 -13.05 9.24
C CYS A 8 -7.74 -12.23 10.45
N PRO A 9 -7.51 -12.87 11.60
CA PRO A 9 -7.04 -12.17 12.80
C PRO A 9 -5.56 -11.77 12.69
N ILE A 10 -4.78 -12.44 11.84
CA ILE A 10 -3.33 -12.25 11.73
C ILE A 10 -2.92 -12.24 10.26
N LEU A 11 -1.95 -11.39 9.93
CA LEU A 11 -1.23 -11.40 8.67
C LEU A 11 0.28 -11.24 8.92
N ILE A 12 1.08 -12.09 8.33
CA ILE A 12 2.54 -12.00 8.37
C ILE A 12 3.01 -11.27 7.10
N HIS A 13 3.89 -10.27 7.25
CA HIS A 13 4.38 -9.52 6.10
C HIS A 13 5.23 -10.43 5.19
N PRO A 14 4.90 -10.57 3.89
CA PRO A 14 5.54 -11.57 3.04
C PRO A 14 6.99 -11.25 2.69
N LYS A 15 7.42 -9.99 2.83
CA LYS A 15 8.77 -9.53 2.42
C LYS A 15 9.65 -9.03 3.58
N LEU A 16 9.09 -8.82 4.77
CA LEU A 16 9.79 -8.19 5.89
C LEU A 16 9.78 -9.15 7.09
N PRO A 17 10.94 -9.65 7.52
CA PRO A 17 11.00 -10.67 8.55
C PRO A 17 10.61 -10.09 9.92
N GLY A 18 9.78 -10.84 10.65
CA GLY A 18 9.29 -10.48 11.97
C GLY A 18 8.25 -9.36 11.99
N VAL A 19 7.72 -8.94 10.83
CA VAL A 19 6.61 -7.99 10.75
C VAL A 19 5.28 -8.75 10.71
N ILE A 20 4.41 -8.45 11.68
CA ILE A 20 3.12 -9.12 11.87
C ILE A 20 2.05 -8.06 12.09
N PHE A 21 0.92 -8.18 11.40
CA PHE A 21 -0.30 -7.42 11.64
C PHE A 21 -1.30 -8.33 12.35
N ALA A 22 -1.97 -7.81 13.38
CA ALA A 22 -2.94 -8.58 14.13
C ALA A 22 -4.14 -7.73 14.54
N ASN A 23 -5.33 -8.28 14.38
CA ASN A 23 -6.60 -7.71 14.79
C ASN A 23 -7.02 -8.36 16.11
N PHE A 24 -6.94 -7.61 17.21
CA PHE A 24 -7.38 -8.09 18.52
C PHE A 24 -7.88 -6.93 19.40
N LYS A 25 -8.57 -7.29 20.48
CA LYS A 25 -9.07 -6.36 21.49
C LYS A 25 -8.32 -6.60 22.81
N PRO A 26 -7.35 -5.75 23.20
CA PRO A 26 -6.80 -5.80 24.55
C PRO A 26 -7.89 -5.50 25.58
N ALA A 27 -7.77 -6.04 26.80
CA ALA A 27 -8.82 -6.02 27.84
C ALA A 27 -9.46 -4.64 28.11
N LEU A 28 -8.73 -3.54 27.90
CA LEU A 28 -9.17 -2.16 28.15
C LEU A 28 -9.36 -1.31 26.88
N ASN A 29 -9.12 -1.86 25.69
CA ASN A 29 -9.12 -1.10 24.44
C ASN A 29 -10.25 -1.56 23.50
N GLN A 30 -10.59 -0.72 22.53
CA GLN A 30 -11.45 -1.11 21.42
C GLN A 30 -10.68 -2.04 20.46
N PHE A 31 -11.44 -2.84 19.70
CA PHE A 31 -10.87 -3.67 18.63
C PHE A 31 -10.15 -2.77 17.61
N ALA A 32 -8.88 -3.04 17.37
CA ALA A 32 -8.04 -2.30 16.46
C ALA A 32 -7.06 -3.24 15.76
N THR A 33 -6.41 -2.73 14.72
CA THR A 33 -5.25 -3.42 14.14
C THR A 33 -4.00 -2.99 14.88
N TYR A 34 -3.17 -3.96 15.20
CA TYR A 34 -1.87 -3.79 15.82
C TYR A 34 -0.80 -4.34 14.90
N PHE A 35 0.43 -3.86 15.08
CA PHE A 35 1.58 -4.37 14.34
C PHE A 35 2.77 -4.63 15.23
N SER A 36 3.48 -5.70 14.91
CA SER A 36 4.74 -6.07 15.53
C SER A 36 5.84 -5.95 14.50
N ARG A 37 7.02 -5.54 14.97
CA ARG A 37 8.27 -5.47 14.20
C ARG A 37 9.36 -6.33 14.83
N ASN A 38 8.98 -7.29 15.67
CA ASN A 38 9.90 -8.13 16.43
C ASN A 38 9.29 -9.51 16.71
N ASN A 39 8.63 -10.07 15.69
CA ASN A 39 8.06 -11.42 15.73
C ASN A 39 7.01 -11.63 16.84
N GLY A 40 6.17 -10.62 17.08
CA GLY A 40 5.08 -10.69 18.04
C GLY A 40 5.47 -10.40 19.49
N LYS A 41 6.73 -10.06 19.78
CA LYS A 41 7.15 -9.72 21.16
C LYS A 41 6.48 -8.45 21.69
N THR A 42 6.38 -7.43 20.85
CA THR A 42 5.64 -6.20 21.17
C THR A 42 4.73 -5.83 20.00
N PHE A 43 3.59 -5.24 20.36
CA PHE A 43 2.60 -4.76 19.41
C PHE A 43 2.31 -3.29 19.67
N GLU A 44 2.27 -2.52 18.60
CA GLU A 44 1.88 -1.12 18.61
C GLU A 44 0.56 -0.97 17.85
N LYS A 45 -0.29 -0.05 18.30
CA LYS A 45 -1.58 0.17 17.66
C LYS A 45 -1.36 0.90 16.32
N MET A 46 -2.00 0.42 15.26
CA MET A 46 -1.88 1.03 13.94
C MET A 46 -2.57 2.39 13.85
N LYS A 47 -1.91 3.31 13.16
CA LYS A 47 -2.39 4.68 12.95
C LYS A 47 -2.50 5.01 11.48
N TYR A 48 -3.48 5.84 11.14
CA TYR A 48 -3.56 6.48 9.83
C TYR A 48 -3.61 8.00 9.97
N ASP A 49 -2.97 8.66 9.01
CA ASP A 49 -2.95 10.12 8.86
C ASP A 49 -4.33 10.64 8.43
N SER A 50 -4.83 11.61 9.17
CA SER A 50 -6.16 12.18 9.02
C SER A 50 -6.14 13.66 9.42
N ASN A 51 -6.23 14.53 8.43
CA ASN A 51 -6.30 15.99 8.61
C ASN A 51 -7.64 16.49 9.23
N ASN A 52 -8.43 15.63 9.87
CA ASN A 52 -9.73 15.97 10.46
C ASN A 52 -9.67 15.95 12.01
N ASP A 53 -10.24 16.99 12.63
CA ASP A 53 -10.13 17.48 14.02
C ASP A 53 -10.52 16.53 15.18
N GLY A 54 -10.74 15.24 14.93
CA GLY A 54 -11.19 14.28 15.95
C GLY A 54 -10.11 13.36 16.50
N CYS A 55 -8.87 13.42 16.00
CA CYS A 55 -7.79 12.49 16.32
C CYS A 55 -6.61 13.21 16.96
N VAL A 56 -5.93 12.53 17.89
CA VAL A 56 -4.74 13.06 18.56
C VAL A 56 -3.58 13.12 17.55
N ASP A 57 -2.92 14.28 17.46
CA ASP A 57 -1.79 14.54 16.55
C ASP A 57 -2.05 14.20 15.07
N ASN A 58 -3.30 14.39 14.59
CA ASN A 58 -3.75 14.00 13.24
C ASN A 58 -3.62 12.50 12.93
N LEU A 59 -3.47 11.65 13.96
CA LEU A 59 -3.28 10.20 13.82
C LEU A 59 -4.44 9.42 14.46
N CYS A 60 -5.26 8.81 13.61
CA CYS A 60 -6.40 8.01 14.04
C CYS A 60 -6.07 6.52 14.14
N ASP A 61 -6.73 5.81 15.06
CA ASP A 61 -6.63 4.35 15.15
C ASP A 61 -7.19 3.67 13.90
N ALA A 62 -6.37 2.83 13.26
CA ALA A 62 -6.73 2.06 12.08
C ALA A 62 -7.36 0.70 12.45
N LYS A 63 -8.39 0.32 11.71
CA LYS A 63 -8.97 -1.02 11.71
C LYS A 63 -8.92 -1.57 10.29
N LEU A 64 -7.96 -2.43 10.02
CA LEU A 64 -7.69 -2.98 8.70
C LEU A 64 -8.34 -4.36 8.54
N HIS A 65 -8.84 -4.63 7.34
CA HIS A 65 -9.34 -5.93 6.92
C HIS A 65 -8.14 -6.77 6.48
N LEU A 66 -7.52 -7.48 7.44
CA LEU A 66 -6.35 -8.32 7.15
C LEU A 66 -6.78 -9.53 6.31
N PRO A 67 -6.27 -9.71 5.09
CA PRO A 67 -6.62 -10.86 4.28
C PRO A 67 -5.95 -12.13 4.82
N CYS A 68 -6.65 -13.26 4.75
CA CYS A 68 -6.06 -14.56 5.09
C CYS A 68 -4.94 -14.99 4.13
N TYR A 69 -5.02 -14.53 2.89
CA TYR A 69 -4.01 -14.75 1.87
C TYR A 69 -3.70 -13.44 1.17
N ILE A 70 -2.44 -13.02 1.19
CA ILE A 70 -1.97 -11.82 0.51
C ILE A 70 -1.18 -12.22 -0.72
N LYS A 71 -1.51 -11.65 -1.89
CA LYS A 71 -0.68 -11.74 -3.09
C LYS A 71 0.43 -10.69 -2.98
N PRO A 72 1.70 -11.05 -2.70
CA PRO A 72 2.73 -10.06 -2.39
C PRO A 72 2.95 -9.08 -3.54
N ASN A 73 2.89 -9.54 -4.79
CA ASN A 73 3.11 -8.69 -5.97
C ASN A 73 1.95 -7.72 -6.27
N VAL A 74 0.83 -7.83 -5.56
CA VAL A 74 -0.34 -6.95 -5.73
C VAL A 74 -0.46 -5.99 -4.56
N PHE A 75 -0.42 -6.51 -3.34
CA PHE A 75 -0.68 -5.74 -2.12
C PHE A 75 0.57 -5.32 -1.37
N CYS A 76 1.73 -5.94 -1.63
CA CYS A 76 3.03 -5.64 -1.02
C CYS A 76 4.11 -5.45 -2.10
N THR A 77 3.87 -4.56 -3.05
CA THR A 77 4.71 -4.43 -4.27
C THR A 77 6.18 -4.13 -3.97
N LYS A 78 6.45 -3.34 -2.93
CA LYS A 78 7.77 -3.16 -2.31
C LYS A 78 7.69 -3.46 -0.82
N GLU A 79 8.84 -3.60 -0.17
CA GLU A 79 8.95 -3.94 1.25
C GLU A 79 8.25 -2.93 2.17
N TRP A 80 8.29 -1.65 1.81
CA TRP A 80 7.67 -0.58 2.59
C TRP A 80 6.26 -0.20 2.13
N ILE A 81 5.77 -0.80 1.04
CA ILE A 81 4.47 -0.43 0.44
C ILE A 81 3.46 -1.53 0.68
N ILE A 82 2.37 -1.16 1.33
CA ILE A 82 1.27 -2.09 1.59
C ILE A 82 -0.05 -1.40 1.28
N THR A 83 -0.94 -2.08 0.57
CA THR A 83 -2.31 -1.61 0.32
C THR A 83 -3.31 -2.56 0.95
N MET A 84 -4.28 -2.01 1.70
CA MET A 84 -5.29 -2.79 2.41
C MET A 84 -6.63 -2.07 2.46
N ALA A 85 -7.70 -2.86 2.52
CA ALA A 85 -9.00 -2.36 2.94
C ALA A 85 -9.04 -2.25 4.48
N GLY A 86 -9.95 -1.42 4.98
CA GLY A 86 -10.23 -1.27 6.41
C GLY A 86 -11.59 -0.63 6.64
N GLU A 87 -11.92 -0.39 7.90
CA GLU A 87 -13.20 0.15 8.33
C GLU A 87 -13.24 1.67 8.09
N ASN A 88 -14.30 2.12 7.41
CA ASN A 88 -14.60 3.54 7.29
C ASN A 88 -15.50 3.98 8.46
N LYS A 89 -14.95 4.77 9.39
CA LYS A 89 -15.72 5.33 10.51
C LYS A 89 -16.68 6.45 10.12
N ASN A 90 -16.51 7.03 8.92
CA ASN A 90 -17.19 8.27 8.52
C ASN A 90 -18.42 8.03 7.63
N SER A 91 -18.72 6.77 7.25
CA SER A 91 -19.86 6.45 6.40
C SER A 91 -20.50 5.14 6.81
N GLU A 92 -21.80 5.17 7.11
CA GLU A 92 -22.58 3.96 7.39
C GLU A 92 -22.91 3.17 6.11
N LEU A 93 -22.97 3.87 4.96
CA LEU A 93 -23.30 3.32 3.64
C LEU A 93 -22.09 2.65 2.98
N ASP A 94 -20.90 3.24 3.09
CA ASP A 94 -19.65 2.65 2.59
C ASP A 94 -18.68 2.40 3.74
N ARG A 95 -18.85 1.24 4.37
CA ARG A 95 -18.06 0.82 5.53
C ARG A 95 -16.62 0.42 5.19
N THR A 96 -16.24 0.44 3.91
CA THR A 96 -14.89 0.09 3.48
C THR A 96 -14.12 1.33 3.05
N GLN A 97 -12.96 1.53 3.66
CA GLN A 97 -11.99 2.53 3.25
C GLN A 97 -10.71 1.82 2.82
N TYR A 98 -10.08 2.27 1.75
CA TYR A 98 -8.77 1.76 1.35
C TYR A 98 -7.65 2.62 1.94
N PHE A 99 -6.57 1.94 2.31
CA PHE A 99 -5.40 2.52 2.92
C PHE A 99 -4.14 2.08 2.18
N VAL A 100 -3.14 2.95 2.18
CA VAL A 100 -1.79 2.67 1.69
C VAL A 100 -0.76 3.14 2.71
N THR A 101 0.32 2.40 2.86
CA THR A 101 1.50 2.81 3.64
C THR A 101 2.73 2.81 2.74
N PHE A 102 3.69 3.69 3.06
CA PHE A 102 4.99 3.81 2.38
C PHE A 102 6.16 3.59 3.33
N ASN A 103 5.87 3.12 4.55
CA ASN A 103 6.82 2.89 5.64
C ASN A 103 6.52 1.59 6.41
N ALA A 104 6.14 0.54 5.66
CA ALA A 104 5.90 -0.81 6.16
C ALA A 104 4.81 -0.91 7.24
N GLY A 105 3.81 -0.03 7.19
CA GLY A 105 2.66 -0.05 8.08
C GLY A 105 2.77 0.86 9.29
N SER A 106 3.90 1.54 9.51
CA SER A 106 4.06 2.44 10.67
C SER A 106 3.00 3.55 10.68
N ILE A 107 2.74 4.15 9.52
CA ILE A 107 1.65 5.10 9.30
C ILE A 107 0.95 4.74 7.99
N TRP A 108 -0.38 4.76 8.02
CA TRP A 108 -1.23 4.56 6.86
C TRP A 108 -1.81 5.89 6.38
N LYS A 109 -2.16 5.96 5.11
CA LYS A 109 -2.89 7.08 4.51
C LYS A 109 -4.19 6.56 3.92
N LYS A 110 -5.27 7.31 4.12
CA LYS A 110 -6.52 7.09 3.38
C LYS A 110 -6.32 7.48 1.93
N VAL A 111 -6.75 6.62 1.01
CA VAL A 111 -6.87 7.02 -0.40
C VAL A 111 -8.25 7.64 -0.67
N PRO A 112 -8.36 8.61 -1.59
CA PRO A 112 -9.58 9.41 -1.77
C PRO A 112 -10.68 8.69 -2.58
N PHE A 113 -10.58 7.38 -2.77
CA PHE A 113 -11.53 6.59 -3.55
C PHE A 113 -12.01 5.39 -2.74
N SER A 114 -13.33 5.18 -2.74
CA SER A 114 -13.99 4.23 -1.83
C SER A 114 -14.19 2.84 -2.44
N LYS A 115 -14.13 2.73 -3.77
CA LYS A 115 -14.28 1.47 -4.50
C LYS A 115 -13.00 1.15 -5.27
N PHE A 116 -12.48 -0.06 -5.09
CA PHE A 116 -11.27 -0.67 -5.65
C PHE A 116 -9.98 -0.61 -4.83
N ALA A 117 -9.24 -1.72 -4.94
CA ALA A 117 -7.91 -1.87 -4.39
C ALA A 117 -6.93 -0.93 -5.08
N VAL A 118 -6.24 -0.14 -4.27
CA VAL A 118 -5.10 0.69 -4.66
C VAL A 118 -4.07 -0.18 -5.35
N LYS A 119 -3.71 0.18 -6.59
CA LYS A 119 -2.59 -0.44 -7.30
C LYS A 119 -1.40 0.50 -7.20
N THR A 120 -0.21 -0.09 -7.19
CA THR A 120 1.03 0.67 -7.27
C THR A 120 1.85 0.26 -8.49
N MET A 121 2.39 1.27 -9.16
CA MET A 121 3.21 1.17 -10.38
C MET A 121 4.53 1.90 -10.18
N ASN A 122 5.45 1.75 -11.14
CA ASN A 122 6.77 2.37 -11.18
C ASN A 122 7.56 2.14 -9.89
N GLY A 123 7.64 0.87 -9.48
CA GLY A 123 8.30 0.49 -8.23
C GLY A 123 7.67 1.07 -6.98
N GLY A 124 6.40 1.47 -7.03
CA GLY A 124 5.71 2.11 -5.91
C GLY A 124 5.66 3.63 -5.95
N GLY A 125 6.28 4.26 -6.95
CA GLY A 125 6.24 5.72 -7.13
C GLY A 125 4.92 6.25 -7.67
N ILE A 126 4.04 5.38 -8.15
CA ILE A 126 2.72 5.76 -8.65
C ILE A 126 1.66 4.98 -7.89
N ILE A 127 0.70 5.70 -7.31
CA ILE A 127 -0.54 5.15 -6.78
C ILE A 127 -1.62 5.34 -7.83
N VAL A 128 -2.41 4.32 -8.10
CA VAL A 128 -3.59 4.44 -8.97
C VAL A 128 -4.79 3.74 -8.39
N GLY A 129 -5.95 4.36 -8.57
CA GLY A 129 -7.26 3.85 -8.21
C GLY A 129 -8.33 4.37 -9.17
N LEU A 130 -9.56 3.94 -8.92
CA LEU A 130 -10.71 4.29 -9.74
C LEU A 130 -11.73 5.02 -8.87
N ASN A 131 -12.21 6.16 -9.35
CA ASN A 131 -13.40 6.78 -8.82
C ASN A 131 -14.58 6.41 -9.72
N LEU A 132 -15.29 5.34 -9.35
CA LEU A 132 -16.47 4.88 -10.08
C LEU A 132 -17.62 5.88 -10.08
N HIS A 133 -17.72 6.76 -9.08
CA HIS A 133 -18.79 7.75 -9.02
C HIS A 133 -18.59 8.85 -10.07
N THR A 134 -17.35 9.30 -10.24
CA THR A 134 -17.00 10.31 -11.24
C THR A 134 -16.51 9.71 -12.55
N ASN A 135 -16.52 8.39 -12.69
CA ASN A 135 -16.01 7.64 -13.84
C ASN A 135 -14.56 8.03 -14.25
N LYS A 136 -13.67 8.22 -13.28
CA LYS A 136 -12.29 8.71 -13.54
C LYS A 136 -11.25 7.80 -12.92
N VAL A 137 -10.11 7.70 -13.60
CA VAL A 137 -8.87 7.17 -13.00
C VAL A 137 -8.29 8.26 -12.11
N VAL A 138 -7.94 7.90 -10.88
CA VAL A 138 -7.31 8.79 -9.91
C VAL A 138 -5.93 8.27 -9.62
N TYR A 139 -4.91 9.12 -9.71
CA TYR A 139 -3.53 8.71 -9.50
C TYR A 139 -2.72 9.76 -8.76
N SER A 140 -1.61 9.33 -8.17
CA SER A 140 -0.67 10.17 -7.44
C SER A 140 0.77 9.75 -7.77
N PHE A 141 1.65 10.73 -7.96
CA PHE A 141 3.08 10.55 -8.18
C PHE A 141 3.92 10.79 -6.91
N ASP A 142 3.28 11.21 -5.82
CA ASP A 142 3.95 11.75 -4.63
C ASP A 142 3.48 11.06 -3.35
N GLU A 143 3.39 9.72 -3.38
CA GLU A 143 2.97 8.89 -2.24
C GLU A 143 1.63 9.36 -1.62
N GLY A 144 0.72 9.84 -2.46
CA GLY A 144 -0.65 10.21 -2.09
C GLY A 144 -0.76 11.56 -1.40
N LYS A 145 0.22 12.46 -1.54
CA LYS A 145 0.12 13.84 -1.05
C LYS A 145 -0.84 14.65 -1.95
N THR A 146 -0.73 14.48 -3.26
CA THR A 146 -1.63 15.09 -4.24
C THR A 146 -2.20 14.02 -5.17
N TYR A 147 -3.42 14.25 -5.66
CA TYR A 147 -4.11 13.34 -6.57
C TYR A 147 -4.58 14.08 -7.82
N SER A 148 -4.22 13.53 -8.97
CA SER A 148 -4.68 13.96 -10.28
C SER A 148 -5.79 13.02 -10.76
N ARG A 149 -6.62 13.52 -11.69
CA ARG A 149 -7.75 12.78 -12.27
C ARG A 149 -7.61 12.71 -13.78
N LEU A 150 -7.87 11.55 -14.35
CA LEU A 150 -7.83 11.29 -15.78
C LEU A 150 -9.18 10.71 -16.23
N SER A 151 -9.80 11.38 -17.18
CA SER A 151 -10.93 10.85 -17.94
C SER A 151 -10.37 9.99 -19.07
N ILE A 152 -10.86 8.76 -19.20
CA ILE A 152 -10.39 7.78 -20.19
C ILE A 152 -11.45 7.52 -21.27
N TYR A 153 -12.71 7.68 -20.90
CA TYR A 153 -13.87 7.22 -21.63
C TYR A 153 -14.83 8.39 -21.86
N ASP A 154 -15.62 8.29 -22.91
CA ASP A 154 -16.67 9.24 -23.26
C ASP A 154 -17.87 9.14 -22.30
N ASP A 155 -18.81 10.08 -22.38
CA ASP A 155 -19.91 10.23 -21.39
C ASP A 155 -20.84 8.99 -21.30
N ASP A 156 -20.93 8.18 -22.35
CA ASP A 156 -21.76 6.97 -22.43
C ASP A 156 -21.04 5.68 -22.04
N GLU A 157 -19.78 5.77 -21.64
CA GLU A 157 -18.92 4.65 -21.27
C GLU A 157 -18.62 4.64 -19.76
N ILE A 158 -18.60 3.47 -19.13
CA ILE A 158 -18.49 3.30 -17.67
C ILE A 158 -17.30 2.40 -17.35
N ILE A 159 -16.37 2.91 -16.54
CA ILE A 159 -15.27 2.15 -15.96
C ILE A 159 -15.85 1.09 -15.02
N ILE A 160 -15.44 -0.16 -15.23
CA ILE A 160 -15.79 -1.30 -14.36
C ILE A 160 -14.62 -1.63 -13.46
N GLU A 161 -13.44 -1.85 -14.01
CA GLU A 161 -12.28 -2.31 -13.26
C GLU A 161 -10.97 -1.90 -13.97
N ALA A 162 -9.85 -2.01 -13.29
CA ALA A 162 -8.54 -1.89 -13.90
C ALA A 162 -7.64 -3.04 -13.45
N ALA A 163 -6.65 -3.38 -14.26
CA ALA A 163 -5.57 -4.31 -13.98
C ALA A 163 -4.22 -3.65 -14.26
N LYS A 164 -3.22 -4.00 -13.46
CA LYS A 164 -1.82 -3.68 -13.80
C LYS A 164 -1.27 -4.89 -14.54
N ILE A 165 -0.66 -4.66 -15.70
CA ILE A 165 0.10 -5.66 -16.44
C ILE A 165 1.53 -5.18 -16.64
N GLY A 166 2.43 -6.09 -17.00
CA GLY A 166 3.84 -5.80 -17.19
C GLY A 166 4.60 -5.62 -15.87
N ILE A 167 5.90 -5.39 -16.01
CA ILE A 167 6.86 -5.23 -14.91
C ILE A 167 7.80 -4.08 -15.30
N ALA A 168 8.26 -3.31 -14.32
CA ALA A 168 9.22 -2.23 -14.53
C ALA A 168 8.75 -1.21 -15.59
N GLU A 169 9.59 -0.86 -16.56
CA GLU A 169 9.28 0.10 -17.65
C GLU A 169 8.11 -0.32 -18.56
N ASN A 170 7.78 -1.61 -18.57
CA ASN A 170 6.68 -2.18 -19.34
C ASN A 170 5.36 -2.20 -18.57
N GLU A 171 5.29 -1.62 -17.36
CA GLU A 171 4.03 -1.54 -16.63
C GLU A 171 2.98 -0.72 -17.39
N ARG A 172 1.77 -1.27 -17.50
CA ARG A 172 0.61 -0.63 -18.12
C ARG A 172 -0.60 -0.81 -17.23
N LEU A 173 -1.47 0.20 -17.23
CA LEU A 173 -2.78 0.11 -16.62
C LEU A 173 -3.78 -0.29 -17.70
N VAL A 174 -4.34 -1.49 -17.61
CA VAL A 174 -5.48 -1.91 -18.44
C VAL A 174 -6.75 -1.56 -17.72
N ILE A 175 -7.68 -0.91 -18.39
CA ILE A 175 -8.94 -0.44 -17.85
C ILE A 175 -10.04 -1.17 -18.62
N TYR A 176 -10.92 -1.82 -17.88
CA TYR A 176 -12.10 -2.49 -18.37
C TYR A 176 -13.28 -1.56 -18.15
N GLY A 177 -14.02 -1.28 -19.21
CA GLY A 177 -15.24 -0.51 -19.21
C GLY A 177 -16.34 -1.20 -19.99
N ARG A 178 -17.49 -0.55 -20.03
CA ARG A 178 -18.60 -0.94 -20.91
C ARG A 178 -19.39 0.29 -21.30
N ASP A 179 -20.14 0.19 -22.38
CA ASP A 179 -21.18 1.17 -22.68
C ASP A 179 -22.30 1.15 -21.61
N SER A 180 -23.03 2.26 -21.56
CA SER A 180 -24.13 2.48 -20.63
C SER A 180 -25.23 1.42 -20.76
N ASN A 181 -25.55 1.02 -21.99
CA ASN A 181 -26.56 0.01 -22.33
C ASN A 181 -26.14 -1.45 -22.04
N ARG A 182 -24.87 -1.67 -21.63
CA ARG A 182 -24.28 -2.98 -21.31
C ARG A 182 -24.14 -3.95 -22.49
N SER A 183 -24.10 -3.44 -23.72
CA SER A 183 -23.99 -4.25 -24.93
C SER A 183 -22.53 -4.51 -25.33
N THR A 184 -21.61 -3.62 -24.95
CA THR A 184 -20.22 -3.65 -25.42
C THR A 184 -19.26 -3.60 -24.24
N LEU A 185 -18.29 -4.53 -24.23
CA LEU A 185 -17.14 -4.46 -23.35
C LEU A 185 -16.05 -3.61 -24.01
N ILE A 186 -15.50 -2.65 -23.26
CA ILE A 186 -14.44 -1.75 -23.73
C ILE A 186 -13.18 -2.07 -22.94
N ILE A 187 -12.05 -2.17 -23.63
CA ILE A 187 -10.75 -2.43 -23.01
C ILE A 187 -9.75 -1.44 -23.56
N THR A 188 -9.27 -0.55 -22.69
CA THR A 188 -8.24 0.44 -23.01
C THR A 188 -7.02 0.19 -22.14
N HIS A 189 -5.83 0.54 -22.64
CA HIS A 189 -4.62 0.54 -21.82
C HIS A 189 -4.01 1.94 -21.79
N TYR A 190 -3.35 2.27 -20.67
CA TYR A 190 -2.74 3.57 -20.46
C TYR A 190 -1.34 3.41 -19.84
N VAL A 191 -0.41 4.27 -20.25
CA VAL A 191 0.92 4.39 -19.65
C VAL A 191 0.93 5.58 -18.71
N LEU A 192 0.89 5.32 -17.40
CA LEU A 192 1.12 6.36 -16.41
C LEU A 192 2.63 6.58 -16.30
N LYS A 193 3.17 7.51 -17.09
CA LYS A 193 4.56 7.95 -17.02
C LYS A 193 4.64 9.43 -16.70
N TYR A 194 5.60 9.78 -15.85
CA TYR A 194 5.95 11.17 -15.59
C TYR A 194 7.07 11.65 -16.54
N THR A 195 8.00 10.76 -16.88
CA THR A 195 9.17 11.05 -17.72
C THR A 195 9.62 9.78 -18.43
N ASP A 196 10.38 9.92 -19.51
CA ASP A 196 11.06 8.82 -20.21
C ASP A 196 12.44 8.49 -19.63
N ARG A 197 12.91 9.24 -18.62
CA ARG A 197 14.19 8.99 -17.95
C ARG A 197 14.11 7.73 -17.06
N THR A 198 15.07 6.82 -17.20
CA THR A 198 15.26 5.68 -16.28
C THR A 198 15.95 6.13 -14.99
N CYS A 199 15.58 5.53 -13.86
CA CYS A 199 16.19 5.84 -12.58
C CYS A 199 17.67 5.39 -12.52
N VAL A 200 18.51 6.24 -11.95
CA VAL A 200 19.93 5.96 -11.68
C VAL A 200 20.18 5.85 -10.18
N SER A 201 21.40 5.51 -9.76
CA SER A 201 21.71 5.27 -8.33
C SER A 201 21.37 6.43 -7.39
N THR A 202 21.50 7.68 -7.85
CA THR A 202 21.17 8.88 -7.06
C THR A 202 19.67 9.08 -6.86
N ASP A 203 18.83 8.34 -7.60
CA ASP A 203 17.37 8.36 -7.46
C ASP A 203 16.85 7.46 -6.35
N TYR A 204 17.74 6.80 -5.62
CA TYR A 204 17.41 5.90 -4.52
C TYR A 204 18.12 6.35 -3.24
N SER A 205 17.44 6.19 -2.11
CA SER A 205 17.98 6.41 -0.78
C SER A 205 17.92 5.13 0.05
N PRO A 206 18.87 4.92 0.99
CA PRO A 206 18.80 3.80 1.91
C PRO A 206 17.57 3.92 2.82
N TRP A 207 16.84 2.82 2.95
CA TRP A 207 15.70 2.68 3.84
C TRP A 207 15.82 1.38 4.63
N SER A 208 15.51 1.43 5.92
CA SER A 208 15.48 0.25 6.79
C SER A 208 14.22 0.28 7.64
N LEU A 209 13.69 -0.90 7.96
CA LEU A 209 12.59 -1.01 8.91
C LEU A 209 13.07 -0.56 10.30
N VAL A 210 12.51 0.53 10.82
CA VAL A 210 12.80 1.02 12.15
C VAL A 210 12.30 0.02 13.19
N ARG A 211 13.20 -0.54 14.02
CA ARG A 211 12.85 -1.40 15.16
C ARG A 211 13.27 -0.74 16.47
N SER A 212 12.67 -1.16 17.58
CA SER A 212 12.81 -0.54 18.90
C SER A 212 14.24 -0.56 19.49
N LYS A 213 15.13 -1.44 19.03
CA LYS A 213 16.54 -1.51 19.49
C LYS A 213 17.55 -1.45 18.33
N GLY A 214 17.23 -0.69 17.28
CA GLY A 214 18.07 -0.52 16.09
C GLY A 214 17.75 -1.49 14.96
N ASN A 215 18.47 -1.40 13.84
CA ASN A 215 18.15 -2.12 12.60
C ASN A 215 18.59 -3.59 12.57
N CYS A 216 19.22 -4.09 13.65
CA CYS A 216 19.64 -5.48 13.75
C CYS A 216 18.46 -6.37 14.12
N TYR A 217 18.25 -7.45 13.37
CA TYR A 217 17.22 -8.44 13.64
C TYR A 217 17.71 -9.81 13.20
N GLN A 218 17.71 -10.76 14.14
CA GLN A 218 18.23 -12.12 13.95
C GLN A 218 19.67 -12.12 13.39
N GLY A 219 20.54 -11.28 13.98
CA GLY A 219 21.95 -11.17 13.60
C GLY A 219 22.23 -10.52 12.24
N LYS A 220 21.22 -9.91 11.60
CA LYS A 220 21.38 -9.19 10.32
C LYS A 220 20.76 -7.81 10.36
N SER A 221 21.45 -6.84 9.79
CA SER A 221 20.88 -5.55 9.41
C SER A 221 20.64 -5.56 7.90
N ILE A 222 19.46 -5.10 7.47
CA ILE A 222 19.07 -5.04 6.06
C ILE A 222 18.72 -3.60 5.72
N VAL A 223 19.40 -3.07 4.72
CA VAL A 223 19.14 -1.76 4.13
C VAL A 223 18.64 -1.97 2.70
N TYR A 224 17.51 -1.38 2.35
CA TYR A 224 16.91 -1.41 1.02
C TYR A 224 17.15 -0.09 0.31
N MET A 225 17.35 -0.10 -1.00
CA MET A 225 17.42 1.11 -1.81
C MET A 225 16.00 1.49 -2.24
N LYS A 226 15.40 2.42 -1.51
CA LYS A 226 14.05 2.95 -1.79
C LYS A 226 14.17 4.10 -2.78
N LYS A 227 13.37 4.07 -3.85
CA LYS A 227 13.26 5.18 -4.80
C LYS A 227 12.80 6.45 -4.06
N ASN A 228 13.46 7.57 -4.33
CA ASN A 228 13.10 8.86 -3.78
C ASN A 228 11.76 9.33 -4.36
N ILE A 229 10.94 9.92 -3.51
CA ILE A 229 9.62 10.45 -3.90
C ILE A 229 9.74 11.55 -4.96
N ASP A 230 10.76 12.41 -4.84
CA ASP A 230 10.99 13.53 -5.76
C ASP A 230 11.79 13.12 -7.01
N SER A 231 12.25 11.86 -7.08
CA SER A 231 12.96 11.34 -8.25
C SER A 231 11.98 10.98 -9.35
N MET A 232 11.82 11.94 -10.26
CA MET A 232 11.06 11.81 -11.50
C MET A 232 11.85 10.94 -12.48
N CYS A 233 11.61 9.63 -12.43
CA CYS A 233 12.20 8.61 -13.28
C CYS A 233 11.37 7.32 -13.29
N MET A 234 11.65 6.42 -14.24
CA MET A 234 11.08 5.07 -14.32
C MET A 234 12.01 4.05 -13.66
N ASP A 235 11.51 3.36 -12.63
CA ASP A 235 12.18 2.30 -11.90
C ASP A 235 12.22 1.05 -12.78
N ASN A 236 13.40 0.72 -13.29
CA ASN A 236 13.59 -0.49 -14.08
C ASN A 236 13.94 -1.72 -13.21
N GLN A 237 13.98 -1.57 -11.88
CA GLN A 237 14.35 -2.67 -11.00
C GLN A 237 13.19 -3.67 -10.84
N THR A 238 13.41 -4.90 -11.28
CA THR A 238 12.48 -6.02 -11.04
C THR A 238 12.47 -6.44 -9.57
N ASN A 239 13.61 -6.31 -8.90
CA ASN A 239 13.80 -6.62 -7.48
C ASN A 239 14.44 -5.44 -6.76
N THR A 240 14.04 -5.21 -5.51
CA THR A 240 14.65 -4.18 -4.66
C THR A 240 16.10 -4.52 -4.36
N ILE A 241 17.01 -3.58 -4.65
CA ILE A 241 18.41 -3.68 -4.22
C ILE A 241 18.45 -3.62 -2.69
N LYS A 242 19.12 -4.58 -2.06
CA LYS A 242 19.29 -4.63 -0.61
C LYS A 242 20.71 -5.03 -0.22
N ILE A 243 21.18 -4.43 0.86
CA ILE A 243 22.48 -4.71 1.48
C ILE A 243 22.18 -5.38 2.82
N SER A 244 22.73 -6.58 3.02
CA SER A 244 22.62 -7.29 4.29
C SER A 244 23.99 -7.34 4.95
N THR A 245 24.11 -6.77 6.14
CA THR A 245 25.32 -6.81 6.95
C THR A 245 25.09 -7.64 8.21
N PRO A 246 26.05 -8.49 8.61
CA PRO A 246 26.00 -9.14 9.92
C PRO A 246 26.00 -8.10 11.04
N CYS A 247 25.31 -8.39 12.14
CA CYS A 247 25.34 -7.58 13.35
C CYS A 247 25.32 -8.48 14.58
N LEU A 248 25.77 -7.95 15.71
CA LEU A 248 25.74 -8.67 16.99
C LEU A 248 24.29 -9.00 17.35
N CYS A 249 24.06 -10.25 17.72
CA CYS A 249 22.75 -10.69 18.19
C CYS A 249 22.35 -9.94 19.46
N ASN A 250 21.09 -9.56 19.56
CA ASN A 250 20.49 -8.99 20.76
C ASN A 250 19.66 -10.06 21.48
N LEU A 251 19.42 -9.92 22.78
CA LEU A 251 18.43 -10.73 23.53
C LEU A 251 17.06 -10.73 22.83
N ASN A 252 16.72 -9.64 22.15
CA ASN A 252 15.50 -9.53 21.35
C ASN A 252 15.45 -10.48 20.12
N ASP A 253 16.55 -11.10 19.72
CA ASP A 253 16.60 -12.03 18.59
C ASP A 253 16.23 -13.48 18.97
N PHE A 254 16.27 -13.81 20.26
CA PHE A 254 15.98 -15.16 20.75
C PHE A 254 14.52 -15.31 21.13
N HIS A 255 13.92 -16.45 20.82
CA HIS A 255 12.62 -16.80 21.37
C HIS A 255 12.73 -17.01 22.89
N TRP A 256 11.67 -16.68 23.62
CA TRP A 256 11.59 -17.01 25.05
C TRP A 256 11.30 -18.50 25.23
#